data_AF-A0A0T2MD36-F1
#
_entry.id   AF-A0A0T2MD36-F1
#
_cell.length_a   1.000
_cell.length_b   1.000
_cell.length_c   1.000
_cell.angle_alpha   90.00
_cell.angle_beta   90.00
_cell.angle_gamma   90.00
#
_symmetry.space_group_name_H-M   'P 1'
#
loop_
_entity.id
_entity.type
_entity.pdbx_description
1 polymer ?
#
loop_
_entity_poly.entity_id
_entity_poly.type
_entity_poly.pdbx_seq_one_letter_code
_entity_poly.pdbx_strand_id
1 'polypeptide(L)'
;MEPIFKVLASKGEGMDFILSDGTVDRYGDIVEPSGWDLTNFKNNPIALFGHSSSFPIGSWENVRVEGGKLIGRLKLAARGTSARIDELIGLLEQGILRAVSVGFAPVEWEAIDPKDPWGGSRYTKQQLLECSLVSIPANPSALAKAKALGLSDEIMSLAFGEQADVRRRDVSTPGKHAVSTSKPPKSKGSNMSTLAKRIEDAENELVAKRDKLVELTSSDDIDNDAVESLNGEIETLERTVTNLKASEAKIGVNAVKGAVAAPNVARRPLGFPQKEIAPLDLLVRKAVVRGISHFGEKDMDKVLEERYPGHEATAAIAKAAAPLGTTTGSHFVDDLQQTSYQGFIDALDGKSIFPGLRARGMGMNFDQAGTAYIPGVSAGGANGSFFAEGSPMRVGRITTTSTTMTNRKMGVIIPFSREAAKRSTPNLEQLVRRRIIADTAAILDSHLLDAVAGDSVRPAGLLYGVAATASGYGGGDYEAVINDFKTLLAPFIAANAADGITVIMNPTQGLSLDLMVGPDGKLGDWFGKIGARVSLMESTHATAARLVAVRTEDLATALGDAPDFEISTQATIHMEDSTPLPISAAGSPNTVAAPVRSFFQTDSMGVRMVMDTNWKMVRDGMVSWIDGTTW
;
A
#
# COMPACT_ATOMS: atom_id res chain seq x y z
N MET A 1 6.46 38.65 -25.43
CA MET A 1 6.77 37.23 -25.70
C MET A 1 7.59 36.77 -24.51
N GLU A 2 7.00 36.01 -23.58
CA GLU A 2 7.75 35.48 -22.44
C GLU A 2 8.78 34.45 -22.93
N PRO A 3 10.03 34.46 -22.42
CA PRO A 3 11.02 33.48 -22.82
C PRO A 3 10.59 32.08 -22.34
N ILE A 4 10.45 31.14 -23.29
CA ILE A 4 10.23 29.73 -23.01
C ILE A 4 11.54 29.15 -22.45
N PHE A 5 11.59 28.94 -21.14
CA PHE A 5 12.75 28.34 -20.47
C PHE A 5 12.78 26.82 -20.73
N LYS A 6 13.64 26.38 -21.66
CA LYS A 6 13.84 24.96 -21.94
C LYS A 6 15.04 24.45 -21.14
N VAL A 7 14.79 23.73 -20.04
CA VAL A 7 15.83 23.07 -19.25
C VAL A 7 16.13 21.71 -19.89
N LEU A 8 16.99 21.69 -20.91
CA LEU A 8 17.43 20.44 -21.53
C LEU A 8 18.55 19.82 -20.68
N ALA A 9 18.20 18.81 -19.88
CA ALA A 9 19.19 17.86 -19.37
C ALA A 9 19.55 16.89 -20.50
N SER A 10 20.74 17.04 -21.09
CA SER A 10 21.29 16.00 -21.98
C SER A 10 21.73 14.80 -21.15
N LYS A 11 21.61 13.59 -21.74
CA LYS A 11 21.99 12.30 -21.11
C LYS A 11 23.33 12.41 -20.38
N GLY A 12 23.29 12.36 -19.04
CA GLY A 12 24.47 12.29 -18.18
C GLY A 12 25.01 13.63 -17.64
N GLU A 13 24.48 14.78 -18.03
CA GLU A 13 24.89 16.08 -17.47
C GLU A 13 23.95 16.49 -16.33
N GLY A 14 24.44 16.50 -15.09
CA GLY A 14 23.69 16.96 -13.93
C GLY A 14 23.17 18.41 -14.06
N MET A 15 22.12 18.76 -13.32
CA MET A 15 21.45 20.06 -13.40
C MET A 15 21.91 21.00 -12.29
N ASP A 16 22.21 22.26 -12.62
CA ASP A 16 22.64 23.25 -11.62
C ASP A 16 21.45 23.89 -10.91
N PHE A 17 21.54 24.06 -9.59
CA PHE A 17 20.52 24.67 -8.75
C PHE A 17 21.10 25.80 -7.91
N ILE A 18 20.23 26.77 -7.61
CA ILE A 18 20.36 27.58 -6.39
C ILE A 18 19.71 26.75 -5.28
N LEU A 19 20.46 26.41 -4.25
CA LEU A 19 19.96 25.62 -3.10
C LEU A 19 19.33 26.53 -2.05
N SER A 20 19.90 27.73 -1.86
CA SER A 20 19.44 28.75 -0.91
C SER A 20 20.11 30.09 -1.24
N ASP A 21 19.44 31.21 -0.98
CA ASP A 21 20.03 32.54 -0.94
C ASP A 21 19.47 33.36 0.23
N GLY A 22 19.90 34.62 0.38
CA GLY A 22 19.46 35.50 1.47
C GLY A 22 18.07 36.11 1.30
N THR A 23 17.22 35.62 0.37
CA THR A 23 15.82 36.06 0.31
C THR A 23 15.03 35.55 1.51
N VAL A 24 14.11 36.38 2.01
CA VAL A 24 13.16 35.99 3.06
C VAL A 24 12.38 34.77 2.57
N ASP A 25 12.44 33.70 3.35
CA ASP A 25 11.80 32.44 3.01
C ASP A 25 10.30 32.47 3.32
N ARG A 26 9.59 31.38 2.97
CA ARG A 26 8.14 31.29 3.19
C ARG A 26 7.72 31.21 4.66
N TYR A 27 8.66 30.97 5.57
CA TYR A 27 8.45 30.97 7.02
C TYR A 27 8.78 32.33 7.65
N GLY A 28 9.31 33.27 6.86
CA GLY A 28 9.71 34.61 7.30
C GLY A 28 11.18 34.68 7.72
N ASP A 29 11.94 33.60 7.56
CA ASP A 29 13.35 33.52 7.96
C ASP A 29 14.30 34.02 6.88
N ILE A 30 15.51 34.42 7.27
CA ILE A 30 16.61 34.77 6.35
C ILE A 30 17.78 33.84 6.66
N VAL A 31 18.30 33.15 5.64
CA VAL A 31 19.48 32.30 5.77
C VAL A 31 20.66 32.96 5.05
N GLU A 32 21.61 33.51 5.81
CA GLU A 32 22.76 34.25 5.28
C GLU A 32 23.68 33.31 4.48
N PRO A 33 23.89 33.53 3.17
CA PRO A 33 24.69 32.64 2.32
C PRO A 33 26.14 32.48 2.78
N SER A 34 26.72 33.50 3.41
CA SER A 34 28.08 33.46 3.98
C SER A 34 28.20 32.56 5.22
N GLY A 35 27.08 32.21 5.86
CA GLY A 35 27.02 31.43 7.09
C GLY A 35 27.05 29.91 6.92
N TRP A 36 27.07 29.39 5.69
CA TRP A 36 26.98 27.95 5.41
C TRP A 36 28.27 27.19 5.77
N ASP A 37 28.18 26.31 6.78
CA ASP A 37 29.14 25.23 6.99
C ASP A 37 28.77 24.01 6.15
N LEU A 38 29.63 23.68 5.19
CA LEU A 38 29.46 22.57 4.24
C LEU A 38 30.33 21.35 4.57
N THR A 39 31.10 21.40 5.67
CA THR A 39 32.18 20.44 5.96
C THR A 39 31.67 19.00 6.03
N ASN A 40 30.61 18.76 6.82
CA ASN A 40 30.03 17.43 6.98
C ASN A 40 29.23 16.98 5.77
N PHE A 41 28.46 17.88 5.16
CA PHE A 41 27.64 17.56 3.99
C PHE A 41 28.48 17.07 2.80
N LYS A 42 29.65 17.69 2.57
CA LYS A 42 30.56 17.31 1.47
C LYS A 42 31.16 15.91 1.62
N ASN A 43 31.19 15.33 2.82
CA ASN A 43 31.67 13.97 3.03
C ASN A 43 30.66 12.91 2.52
N ASN A 44 29.38 13.25 2.46
CA ASN A 44 28.33 12.37 1.94
C ASN A 44 27.17 13.18 1.31
N PRO A 45 27.38 13.80 0.13
CA PRO A 45 26.44 14.76 -0.44
C PRO A 45 25.31 14.06 -1.19
N ILE A 46 24.46 13.32 -0.50
CA ILE A 46 23.32 12.61 -1.10
C ILE A 46 22.20 13.60 -1.44
N ALA A 47 21.61 13.43 -2.63
CA ALA A 47 20.40 14.13 -3.02
C ALA A 47 19.18 13.30 -2.67
N LEU A 48 18.23 13.91 -1.97
CA LEU A 48 17.00 13.26 -1.52
C LEU A 48 15.79 13.81 -2.29
N PHE A 49 14.65 13.14 -2.16
CA PHE A 49 13.36 13.65 -2.63
C PHE A 49 12.44 13.97 -1.46
N GLY A 50 11.89 15.17 -1.42
CA GLY A 50 10.85 15.55 -0.45
C GLY A 50 11.27 15.48 1.02
N HIS A 51 12.55 15.72 1.36
CA HIS A 51 13.10 15.59 2.73
C HIS A 51 13.00 14.18 3.33
N SER A 52 12.93 13.16 2.47
CA SER A 52 12.87 11.76 2.90
C SER A 52 14.24 11.12 2.84
N SER A 53 14.83 10.85 4.02
CA SER A 53 16.14 10.17 4.14
C SER A 53 16.13 8.73 3.60
N SER A 54 14.96 8.08 3.54
CA SER A 54 14.79 6.76 2.95
C SER A 54 14.71 6.77 1.42
N PHE A 55 14.75 7.96 0.79
CA PHE A 55 14.58 8.09 -0.65
C PHE A 55 15.69 8.91 -1.34
N PRO A 56 16.89 8.32 -1.50
CA PRO A 56 17.97 8.91 -2.28
C PRO A 56 17.68 8.86 -3.77
N ILE A 57 17.95 9.97 -4.47
CA ILE A 57 17.72 10.13 -5.91
C ILE A 57 18.98 10.40 -6.72
N GLY A 58 20.11 10.59 -6.04
CA GLY A 58 21.39 10.90 -6.67
C GLY A 58 22.38 11.53 -5.67
N SER A 59 23.29 12.33 -6.19
CA SER A 59 24.27 13.07 -5.39
C SER A 59 24.35 14.55 -5.81
N TRP A 60 24.75 15.38 -4.87
CA TRP A 60 25.09 16.77 -5.08
C TRP A 60 26.60 16.90 -5.37
N GLU A 61 26.92 17.54 -6.48
CA GLU A 61 28.28 17.86 -6.89
C GLU A 61 28.52 19.38 -6.82
N ASN A 62 29.77 19.79 -6.63
CA ASN A 62 30.18 21.20 -6.68
C ASN A 62 29.37 22.17 -5.78
N VAL A 63 29.02 21.72 -4.57
CA VAL A 63 28.28 22.53 -3.60
C VAL A 63 29.17 23.61 -3.00
N ARG A 64 28.80 24.87 -3.19
CA ARG A 64 29.58 26.03 -2.76
C ARG A 64 28.73 27.28 -2.63
N VAL A 65 29.23 28.26 -1.88
CA VAL A 65 28.67 29.61 -1.83
C VAL A 65 29.36 30.44 -2.91
N GLU A 66 28.59 31.03 -3.81
CA GLU A 66 29.08 31.84 -4.93
C GLU A 66 28.06 32.94 -5.24
N GLY A 67 28.52 34.19 -5.37
CA GLY A 67 27.64 35.32 -5.74
C GLY A 67 26.48 35.57 -4.77
N GLY A 68 26.69 35.32 -3.46
CA GLY A 68 25.65 35.45 -2.44
C GLY A 68 24.58 34.36 -2.50
N LYS A 69 24.89 33.19 -3.06
CA LYS A 69 23.96 32.05 -3.15
C LYS A 69 24.69 30.76 -2.82
N LEU A 70 24.02 29.85 -2.11
CA LEU A 70 24.44 28.46 -2.04
C LEU A 70 23.99 27.76 -3.32
N ILE A 71 24.93 27.18 -4.05
CA ILE A 71 24.68 26.55 -5.35
C ILE A 71 25.25 25.14 -5.36
N GLY A 72 24.65 24.25 -6.15
CA GLY A 72 25.09 22.87 -6.31
C GLY A 72 24.56 22.25 -7.60
N ARG A 73 25.22 21.19 -8.06
CA ARG A 73 24.82 20.43 -9.25
C ARG A 73 24.20 19.10 -8.83
N LEU A 74 22.95 18.88 -9.21
CA LEU A 74 22.24 17.63 -8.97
C LEU A 74 22.62 16.60 -10.04
N LYS A 75 23.26 15.52 -9.61
CA LYS A 75 23.51 14.34 -10.44
C LYS A 75 22.53 13.24 -10.04
N LEU A 76 21.50 13.07 -10.85
CA LEU A 76 20.50 12.01 -10.64
C LEU A 76 21.09 10.63 -10.92
N ALA A 77 20.53 9.62 -10.26
CA ALA A 77 20.74 8.23 -10.64
C ALA A 77 20.34 7.99 -12.10
N ALA A 78 20.96 7.00 -12.76
CA ALA A 78 20.73 6.75 -14.18
C ALA A 78 19.29 6.28 -14.45
N ARG A 79 18.76 6.58 -15.64
CA ARG A 79 17.50 6.01 -16.10
C ARG A 79 17.55 4.48 -16.07
N GLY A 80 16.45 3.83 -15.67
CA GLY A 80 16.37 2.39 -15.44
C GLY A 80 16.85 1.93 -14.05
N THR A 81 17.36 2.82 -13.19
CA THR A 81 17.67 2.47 -11.79
C THR A 81 16.40 2.08 -11.02
N SER A 82 15.30 2.80 -11.24
CA SER A 82 13.96 2.43 -10.79
C SER A 82 12.91 3.23 -11.57
N ALA A 83 11.69 2.72 -11.65
CA ALA A 83 10.57 3.41 -12.30
C ALA A 83 10.33 4.82 -11.71
N ARG A 84 10.61 4.99 -10.41
CA ARG A 84 10.44 6.27 -9.71
C ARG A 84 11.55 7.28 -10.07
N ILE A 85 12.79 6.82 -10.25
CA ILE A 85 13.87 7.66 -10.77
C ILE A 85 13.55 8.09 -12.22
N ASP A 86 13.02 7.18 -13.04
CA ASP A 86 12.63 7.51 -14.42
C ASP A 86 11.53 8.57 -14.50
N GLU A 87 10.55 8.52 -13.58
CA GLU A 87 9.52 9.56 -13.44
C GLU A 87 10.12 10.90 -13.02
N LEU A 88 10.98 10.93 -11.99
CA LEU A 88 11.61 12.16 -11.53
C LEU A 88 12.46 12.82 -12.61
N ILE A 89 13.24 12.04 -13.35
CA ILE A 89 14.01 12.55 -14.49
C ILE A 89 13.05 13.09 -15.55
N GLY A 90 11.94 12.41 -15.83
CA GLY A 90 10.91 12.90 -16.76
C GLY A 90 10.28 14.23 -16.32
N LEU A 91 10.02 14.42 -15.02
CA LEU A 91 9.45 15.65 -14.47
C LEU A 91 10.45 16.82 -14.51
N LEU A 92 11.73 16.55 -14.27
CA LEU A 92 12.82 17.52 -14.39
C LEU A 92 13.07 17.93 -15.85
N GLU A 93 13.11 16.98 -16.77
CA GLU A 93 13.28 17.23 -18.22
C GLU A 93 12.11 18.04 -18.81
N GLN A 94 10.89 17.87 -18.26
CA GLN A 94 9.71 18.67 -18.63
C GLN A 94 9.68 20.04 -17.94
N GLY A 95 10.61 20.34 -17.04
CA GLY A 95 10.64 21.59 -16.27
C GLY A 95 9.52 21.71 -15.22
N ILE A 96 8.81 20.62 -14.92
CA ILE A 96 7.73 20.58 -13.94
C ILE A 96 8.30 20.63 -12.51
N LEU A 97 9.35 19.83 -12.27
CA LEU A 97 10.00 19.73 -10.97
C LEU A 97 11.36 20.42 -11.04
N ARG A 98 11.41 21.69 -10.60
CA ARG A 98 12.58 22.57 -10.76
C ARG A 98 13.01 23.26 -9.47
N ALA A 99 12.53 22.81 -8.31
CA ALA A 99 12.79 23.44 -7.02
C ALA A 99 13.51 22.48 -6.06
N VAL A 100 14.33 23.04 -5.18
CA VAL A 100 15.07 22.29 -4.16
C VAL A 100 14.96 23.00 -2.81
N SER A 101 15.11 22.27 -1.73
CA SER A 101 15.04 22.83 -0.38
C SER A 101 16.13 22.22 0.50
N VAL A 102 16.72 23.05 1.35
CA VAL A 102 17.79 22.67 2.26
C VAL A 102 17.23 22.38 3.65
N GLY A 103 17.76 21.35 4.30
CA GLY A 103 17.61 21.13 5.74
C GLY A 103 18.92 21.52 6.42
N PHE A 104 18.86 22.28 7.50
CA PHE A 104 20.06 22.80 8.18
C PHE A 104 19.91 22.81 9.70
N ALA A 105 21.05 22.73 10.39
CA ALA A 105 21.14 22.98 11.82
C ALA A 105 21.58 24.43 12.05
N PRO A 106 20.80 25.25 12.79
CA PRO A 106 21.21 26.61 13.13
C PRO A 106 22.35 26.58 14.14
N VAL A 107 23.34 27.47 13.97
CA VAL A 107 24.49 27.63 14.88
C VAL A 107 24.47 29.02 15.52
N GLU A 108 24.30 30.07 14.72
CA GLU A 108 24.14 31.45 15.18
C GLU A 108 22.95 32.08 14.46
N TRP A 109 22.07 32.74 15.21
CA TRP A 109 20.89 33.42 14.68
C TRP A 109 20.46 34.60 15.55
N GLU A 110 19.72 35.52 14.95
CA GLU A 110 19.12 36.68 15.61
C GLU A 110 17.66 36.85 15.15
N ALA A 111 16.79 37.36 16.01
CA ALA A 111 15.43 37.70 15.60
C ALA A 111 15.45 38.87 14.61
N ILE A 112 14.71 38.78 13.52
CA ILE A 112 14.65 39.86 12.51
C ILE A 112 14.01 41.13 13.10
N ASP A 113 12.98 40.96 13.94
CA ASP A 113 12.42 42.04 14.76
C ASP A 113 12.63 41.72 16.25
N PRO A 114 13.48 42.48 16.97
CA PRO A 114 13.67 42.31 18.41
C PRO A 114 12.38 42.48 19.24
N LYS A 115 11.34 43.11 18.69
CA LYS A 115 10.03 43.31 19.34
C LYS A 115 9.03 42.19 19.07
N ASP A 116 9.32 41.30 18.13
CA ASP A 116 8.54 40.09 17.86
C ASP A 116 9.47 38.84 17.87
N PRO A 117 9.83 38.34 19.07
CA PRO A 117 10.75 37.21 19.20
C PRO A 117 10.21 35.88 18.64
N TRP A 118 8.92 35.84 18.28
CA TRP A 118 8.25 34.69 17.69
C TRP A 118 8.08 34.84 16.17
N GLY A 119 8.53 35.96 15.60
CA GLY A 119 8.62 36.19 14.16
C GLY A 119 9.84 35.51 13.52
N GLY A 120 10.09 35.83 12.25
CA GLY A 120 11.18 35.25 11.49
C GLY A 120 12.56 35.52 12.08
N SER A 121 13.46 34.54 11.95
CA SER A 121 14.84 34.60 12.41
C SER A 121 15.81 34.76 11.25
N ARG A 122 16.87 35.55 11.46
CA ARG A 122 18.03 35.63 10.57
C ARG A 122 19.11 34.69 11.09
N TYR A 123 19.36 33.62 10.34
CA TYR A 123 20.46 32.69 10.59
C TYR A 123 21.74 33.24 9.96
N THR A 124 22.72 33.59 10.80
CA THR A 124 24.03 34.12 10.38
C THR A 124 25.08 33.02 10.24
N LYS A 125 24.85 31.86 10.88
CA LYS A 125 25.68 30.67 10.74
C LYS A 125 24.85 29.40 10.88
N GLN A 126 25.04 28.47 9.95
CA GLN A 126 24.23 27.25 9.86
C GLN A 126 24.99 26.13 9.16
N GLN A 127 24.78 24.90 9.63
CA GLN A 127 25.35 23.71 9.00
C GLN A 127 24.36 23.07 8.04
N LEU A 128 24.77 22.79 6.81
CA LEU A 128 23.95 22.07 5.85
C LEU A 128 23.85 20.59 6.24
N LEU A 129 22.63 20.09 6.43
CA LEU A 129 22.35 18.69 6.78
C LEU A 129 21.92 17.88 5.55
N GLU A 130 21.03 18.46 4.74
CA GLU A 130 20.49 17.81 3.56
C GLU A 130 20.08 18.82 2.48
N CYS A 131 19.95 18.34 1.24
CA CYS A 131 19.28 19.09 0.19
C CYS A 131 18.42 18.15 -0.68
N SER A 132 17.14 18.48 -0.79
CA SER A 132 16.12 17.66 -1.44
C SER A 132 15.53 18.32 -2.67
N LEU A 133 15.21 17.54 -3.69
CA LEU A 133 14.31 17.95 -4.77
C LEU A 133 12.88 17.99 -4.24
N VAL A 134 12.18 19.12 -4.42
CA VAL A 134 10.85 19.36 -3.83
C VAL A 134 9.91 20.08 -4.81
N SER A 135 8.61 20.04 -4.54
CA SER A 135 7.61 20.84 -5.26
C SER A 135 7.63 22.32 -4.89
N ILE A 136 7.77 22.60 -3.61
CA ILE A 136 7.63 23.92 -3.00
C ILE A 136 8.84 24.09 -2.08
N PRO A 137 9.79 24.96 -2.42
CA PRO A 137 10.96 25.18 -1.58
C PRO A 137 10.59 26.09 -0.40
N ALA A 138 11.32 26.02 0.72
CA ALA A 138 11.18 27.04 1.77
C ALA A 138 11.66 28.40 1.25
N ASN A 139 12.90 28.44 0.73
CA ASN A 139 13.47 29.59 0.06
C ASN A 139 12.91 29.74 -1.37
N PRO A 140 12.24 30.86 -1.72
CA PRO A 140 11.58 31.02 -3.01
C PRO A 140 12.53 31.06 -4.22
N SER A 141 13.80 31.40 -3.99
CA SER A 141 14.84 31.47 -5.03
C SER A 141 15.53 30.13 -5.30
N ALA A 142 15.23 29.08 -4.53
CA ALA A 142 15.89 27.78 -4.63
C ALA A 142 15.39 26.93 -5.83
N LEU A 143 15.80 27.35 -7.02
CA LEU A 143 15.34 26.81 -8.30
C LEU A 143 16.50 26.37 -9.21
N ALA A 144 16.18 25.52 -10.19
CA ALA A 144 17.10 25.13 -11.25
C ALA A 144 17.59 26.36 -12.04
N LYS A 145 18.90 26.43 -12.31
CA LYS A 145 19.50 27.47 -13.15
C LYS A 145 19.21 27.16 -14.62
N ALA A 146 18.81 28.17 -15.39
CA ALA A 146 18.66 28.04 -16.83
C ALA A 146 20.05 27.89 -17.48
N LYS A 147 20.23 26.88 -18.34
CA LYS A 147 21.39 26.78 -19.23
C LYS A 147 21.18 27.83 -20.33
N ALA A 148 21.93 28.93 -20.30
CA ALA A 148 21.98 29.85 -21.43
C ALA A 148 22.51 29.05 -22.64
N LEU A 149 21.65 28.80 -23.63
CA LEU A 149 22.11 28.35 -24.93
C LEU A 149 23.08 29.41 -25.43
N GLY A 150 24.33 29.02 -25.73
CA GLY A 150 25.42 29.91 -26.08
C GLY A 150 25.10 30.82 -27.26
N LEU A 151 24.48 31.96 -26.96
CA LEU A 151 24.40 33.13 -27.82
C LEU A 151 25.54 34.03 -27.36
N SER A 152 26.49 34.30 -28.26
CA SER A 152 27.57 35.25 -27.98
C SER A 152 26.98 36.63 -27.64
N ASP A 153 27.68 37.41 -26.81
CA ASP A 153 27.25 38.74 -26.39
C ASP A 153 26.96 39.68 -27.59
N GLU A 154 27.58 39.44 -28.74
CA GLU A 154 27.28 40.12 -30.01
C GLU A 154 25.84 39.92 -30.51
N ILE A 155 25.25 38.74 -30.32
CA ILE A 155 23.88 38.45 -30.80
C ILE A 155 22.83 39.06 -29.87
N MET A 156 23.10 39.16 -28.56
CA MET A 156 22.23 39.88 -27.64
C MET A 156 22.24 41.40 -27.88
N SER A 157 23.41 41.97 -28.23
CA SER A 157 23.54 43.37 -28.62
C SER A 157 22.82 43.69 -29.94
N LEU A 158 22.82 42.76 -30.91
CA LEU A 158 22.14 42.95 -32.19
C LEU A 158 20.61 42.79 -32.09
N ALA A 159 20.12 41.94 -31.19
CA ALA A 159 18.70 41.68 -31.02
C ALA A 159 17.98 42.73 -30.14
N PHE A 160 18.72 43.43 -29.26
CA PHE A 160 18.18 44.42 -28.32
C PHE A 160 18.99 45.72 -28.36
N GLY A 161 19.11 46.29 -29.56
CA GLY A 161 19.73 47.60 -29.74
C GLY A 161 19.18 48.66 -28.78
N GLU A 162 20.12 49.28 -28.06
CA GLU A 162 20.12 50.66 -27.59
C GLU A 162 18.76 51.35 -27.47
N GLN A 163 18.11 51.24 -26.30
CA GLN A 163 17.61 52.38 -25.52
C GLN A 163 16.87 51.92 -24.26
N ALA A 164 17.16 52.66 -23.18
CA ALA A 164 16.35 52.90 -21.98
C ALA A 164 17.07 52.50 -20.68
N ASP A 165 18.14 53.23 -20.42
CA ASP A 165 18.51 53.56 -19.05
C ASP A 165 17.48 54.57 -18.47
N VAL A 166 17.45 54.67 -17.14
CA VAL A 166 16.77 55.68 -16.30
C VAL A 166 15.24 55.51 -16.04
N ARG A 167 14.88 55.01 -14.85
CA ARG A 167 14.41 55.84 -13.69
C ARG A 167 13.85 54.99 -12.53
N ARG A 168 14.47 55.21 -11.37
CA ARG A 168 14.00 54.86 -10.01
C ARG A 168 12.70 55.61 -9.65
N ARG A 169 11.82 54.98 -8.85
CA ARG A 169 11.40 55.35 -7.47
C ARG A 169 9.95 54.96 -7.14
N ASP A 170 9.79 54.47 -5.90
CA ASP A 170 8.69 54.59 -4.92
C ASP A 170 7.24 54.70 -5.43
N VAL A 171 6.29 53.97 -4.81
CA VAL A 171 5.50 54.44 -3.64
C VAL A 171 4.85 53.25 -2.90
N SER A 172 4.67 53.46 -1.61
CA SER A 172 4.16 52.63 -0.52
C SER A 172 2.61 52.63 -0.34
N THR A 173 2.15 51.62 0.43
CA THR A 173 1.00 51.60 1.39
C THR A 173 -0.48 51.49 0.88
N PRO A 174 -1.46 51.06 1.73
CA PRO A 174 -2.25 49.85 1.48
C PRO A 174 -3.79 50.00 1.60
N GLY A 175 -4.54 48.97 1.13
CA GLY A 175 -5.87 48.57 1.60
C GLY A 175 -7.09 49.44 1.24
N LYS A 176 -8.10 48.83 0.59
CA LYS A 176 -9.47 48.64 1.14
C LYS A 176 -10.48 48.06 0.14
N HIS A 177 -11.18 47.05 0.66
CA HIS A 177 -12.55 46.57 0.44
C HIS A 177 -13.05 46.03 -0.92
N ALA A 178 -13.56 44.81 -0.79
CA ALA A 178 -14.40 44.06 -1.72
C ALA A 178 -15.70 44.79 -2.06
N VAL A 179 -16.05 44.78 -3.35
CA VAL A 179 -17.43 44.85 -3.81
C VAL A 179 -17.65 43.67 -4.76
N SER A 180 -18.65 42.86 -4.41
CA SER A 180 -19.14 41.72 -5.19
C SER A 180 -19.76 42.19 -6.50
N THR A 181 -19.26 41.70 -7.64
CA THR A 181 -20.05 41.62 -8.87
C THR A 181 -19.79 40.30 -9.60
N SER A 182 -20.84 39.49 -9.66
CA SER A 182 -20.98 38.26 -10.42
C SER A 182 -20.97 38.50 -11.94
N LYS A 183 -19.93 38.02 -12.65
CA LYS A 183 -20.01 37.59 -14.06
C LYS A 183 -18.73 36.83 -14.46
N PRO A 184 -18.81 35.64 -15.09
CA PRO A 184 -17.62 34.91 -15.50
C PRO A 184 -16.96 35.57 -16.74
N PRO A 185 -15.61 35.62 -16.83
CA PRO A 185 -14.93 36.25 -17.96
C PRO A 185 -14.90 35.32 -19.18
N LYS A 186 -15.21 35.89 -20.35
CA LYS A 186 -15.10 35.25 -21.67
C LYS A 186 -13.63 35.04 -22.03
N SER A 187 -13.21 33.80 -22.27
CA SER A 187 -11.92 33.51 -22.89
C SER A 187 -12.01 33.71 -24.41
N LYS A 188 -11.06 34.48 -24.98
CA LYS A 188 -10.82 34.52 -26.43
C LYS A 188 -10.01 33.27 -26.79
N GLY A 189 -10.69 32.22 -27.23
CA GLY A 189 -10.06 31.05 -27.83
C GLY A 189 -9.60 31.36 -29.26
N SER A 190 -8.30 31.20 -29.51
CA SER A 190 -7.75 31.04 -30.86
C SER A 190 -8.25 29.70 -31.41
N ASN A 191 -9.06 29.74 -32.48
CA ASN A 191 -9.57 28.56 -33.16
C ASN A 191 -8.44 27.87 -33.95
N MET A 192 -7.81 26.85 -33.38
CA MET A 192 -7.01 25.90 -34.16
C MET A 192 -7.97 24.92 -34.86
N SER A 193 -7.93 24.86 -36.20
CA SER A 193 -8.71 23.88 -37.00
C SER A 193 -8.33 22.43 -36.65
N THR A 194 -9.33 21.54 -36.64
CA THR A 194 -9.15 20.11 -36.34
C THR A 194 -8.31 19.42 -37.42
N LEU A 195 -7.64 18.31 -37.06
CA LEU A 195 -6.83 17.53 -38.00
C LEU A 195 -7.66 17.01 -39.18
N ALA A 196 -8.91 16.59 -38.92
CA ALA A 196 -9.87 16.18 -39.96
C ALA A 196 -10.15 17.32 -40.96
N LYS A 197 -10.33 18.55 -40.47
CA LYS A 197 -10.55 19.72 -41.35
C LYS A 197 -9.32 20.04 -42.19
N ARG A 198 -8.11 19.86 -41.65
CA ARG A 198 -6.85 20.05 -42.40
C ARG A 198 -6.63 18.97 -43.47
N ILE A 199 -7.10 17.75 -43.24
CA ILE A 199 -7.06 16.67 -44.24
C ILE A 199 -8.03 17.00 -45.37
N GLU A 200 -9.26 17.39 -45.04
CA GLU A 200 -10.28 17.79 -46.02
C GLU A 200 -9.81 18.98 -46.88
N ASP A 201 -9.26 20.03 -46.25
CA ASP A 201 -8.73 21.20 -46.96
C ASP A 201 -7.59 20.81 -47.92
N ALA A 202 -6.66 19.95 -47.48
CA ALA A 202 -5.53 19.50 -48.30
C ALA A 202 -5.95 18.54 -49.43
N GLU A 203 -6.96 17.69 -49.23
CA GLU A 203 -7.52 16.84 -50.28
C GLU A 203 -8.23 17.67 -51.36
N ASN A 204 -9.00 18.68 -50.96
CA ASN A 204 -9.65 19.59 -51.89
C ASN A 204 -8.63 20.38 -52.73
N GLU A 205 -7.54 20.85 -52.13
CA GLU A 205 -6.46 21.53 -52.85
C GLU A 205 -5.75 20.60 -53.84
N LEU A 206 -5.54 19.34 -53.46
CA LEU A 206 -4.92 18.32 -54.30
C LEU A 206 -5.79 17.99 -55.53
N VAL A 207 -7.11 17.86 -55.35
CA VAL A 207 -8.06 17.68 -56.45
C VAL A 207 -8.02 18.89 -57.40
N ALA A 208 -8.07 20.11 -56.87
CA ALA A 208 -8.02 21.31 -57.69
C ALA A 208 -6.73 21.42 -58.53
N LYS A 209 -5.57 21.00 -57.99
CA LYS A 209 -4.32 20.98 -58.74
C LYS A 209 -4.26 19.86 -59.78
N ARG A 210 -4.85 18.70 -59.52
CA ARG A 210 -5.00 17.62 -60.52
C ARG A 210 -5.91 18.04 -61.67
N ASP A 211 -7.00 18.73 -61.39
CA ASP A 211 -7.89 19.25 -62.44
C ASP A 211 -7.15 20.28 -63.32
N LYS A 212 -6.35 21.16 -62.71
CA LYS A 212 -5.50 22.10 -63.43
C LYS A 212 -4.39 21.42 -64.25
N LEU A 213 -3.85 20.30 -63.77
CA LEU A 213 -2.89 19.48 -64.51
C LEU A 213 -3.54 18.85 -65.74
N VAL A 214 -4.78 18.38 -65.63
CA VAL A 214 -5.55 17.87 -66.77
C VAL A 214 -5.81 18.97 -67.79
N GLU A 215 -6.14 20.17 -67.36
CA GLU A 215 -6.33 21.33 -68.26
C GLU A 215 -5.03 21.66 -69.03
N LEU A 216 -3.89 21.74 -68.33
CA LEU A 216 -2.58 22.05 -68.92
C LEU A 216 -2.01 20.95 -69.81
N THR A 217 -2.43 19.69 -69.62
CA THR A 217 -1.99 18.55 -70.44
C THR A 217 -2.94 18.25 -71.60
N SER A 218 -4.12 18.88 -71.62
CA SER A 218 -5.11 18.75 -72.69
C SER A 218 -5.04 19.88 -73.72
N SER A 219 -4.13 20.87 -73.56
CA SER A 219 -3.90 21.91 -74.55
C SER A 219 -2.99 21.42 -75.70
N ASP A 220 -3.25 21.90 -76.92
CA ASP A 220 -2.44 21.57 -78.11
C ASP A 220 -0.99 22.12 -78.04
N ASP A 221 -0.71 23.02 -77.10
CA ASP A 221 0.61 23.59 -76.80
C ASP A 221 0.91 23.33 -75.31
N ILE A 222 1.70 22.31 -75.01
CA ILE A 222 2.01 21.87 -73.64
C ILE A 222 3.20 22.67 -73.10
N ASP A 223 2.96 23.48 -72.09
CA ASP A 223 4.02 24.14 -71.31
C ASP A 223 4.64 23.13 -70.33
N ASN A 224 5.72 22.49 -70.78
CA ASN A 224 6.41 21.45 -70.00
C ASN A 224 6.96 21.97 -68.67
N ASP A 225 7.38 23.24 -68.59
CA ASP A 225 7.92 23.83 -67.36
C ASP A 225 6.80 24.06 -66.33
N ALA A 226 5.62 24.52 -66.78
CA ALA A 226 4.44 24.65 -65.94
C ALA A 226 3.91 23.29 -65.46
N VAL A 227 3.94 22.27 -66.32
CA VAL A 227 3.55 20.90 -65.99
C VAL A 227 4.51 20.27 -64.98
N GLU A 228 5.83 20.45 -65.13
CA GLU A 228 6.82 19.94 -64.18
C GLU A 228 6.69 20.60 -62.80
N SER A 229 6.49 21.94 -62.76
CA SER A 229 6.24 22.66 -61.51
C SER A 229 4.98 22.18 -60.80
N LEU A 230 3.88 21.97 -61.54
CA LEU A 230 2.60 21.55 -60.96
C LEU A 230 2.66 20.08 -60.49
N ASN A 231 3.38 19.21 -61.20
CA ASN A 231 3.66 17.84 -60.75
C ASN A 231 4.47 17.82 -59.44
N GLY A 232 5.49 18.66 -59.32
CA GLY A 232 6.24 18.82 -58.09
C GLY A 232 5.37 19.26 -56.91
N GLU A 233 4.49 20.25 -57.12
CA GLU A 233 3.54 20.70 -56.11
C GLU A 233 2.57 19.59 -55.69
N ILE A 234 2.02 18.84 -56.65
CA ILE A 234 1.14 17.69 -56.40
C ILE A 234 1.86 16.63 -55.57
N GLU A 235 3.13 16.31 -55.87
CA GLU A 235 3.89 15.33 -55.09
C GLU A 235 4.09 15.77 -53.63
N THR A 236 4.38 17.06 -53.40
CA THR A 236 4.46 17.62 -52.03
C THR A 236 3.12 17.57 -51.30
N LEU A 237 2.01 17.87 -51.98
CA LEU A 237 0.66 17.83 -51.39
C LEU A 237 0.22 16.39 -51.11
N GLU A 238 0.50 15.43 -52.00
CA GLU A 238 0.26 13.99 -51.80
C GLU A 238 1.01 13.46 -50.59
N ARG A 239 2.29 13.84 -50.44
CA ARG A 239 3.10 13.50 -49.28
C ARG A 239 2.55 14.12 -48.00
N THR A 240 2.04 15.35 -48.07
CA THR A 240 1.41 16.04 -46.94
C THR A 240 0.11 15.37 -46.52
N VAL A 241 -0.77 15.03 -47.47
CA VAL A 241 -2.02 14.29 -47.20
C VAL A 241 -1.72 12.91 -46.63
N THR A 242 -0.71 12.21 -47.15
CA THR A 242 -0.30 10.90 -46.64
C THR A 242 0.24 10.99 -45.22
N ASN A 243 1.05 12.01 -44.91
CA ASN A 243 1.55 12.24 -43.55
C ASN A 243 0.43 12.63 -42.58
N LEU A 244 -0.54 13.45 -43.02
CA LEU A 244 -1.69 13.85 -42.21
C LEU A 244 -2.63 12.67 -41.96
N LYS A 245 -2.94 11.85 -42.97
CA LYS A 245 -3.72 10.60 -42.82
C LYS A 245 -2.99 9.56 -41.99
N ALA A 246 -1.67 9.44 -42.11
CA ALA A 246 -0.87 8.56 -41.24
C ALA A 246 -0.87 9.06 -39.80
N SER A 247 -0.87 10.38 -39.59
CA SER A 247 -1.01 11.00 -38.27
C SER A 247 -2.40 10.79 -37.71
N GLU A 248 -3.45 10.96 -38.52
CA GLU A 248 -4.84 10.66 -38.15
C GLU A 248 -5.05 9.18 -37.89
N ALA A 249 -4.44 8.27 -38.65
CA ALA A 249 -4.51 6.84 -38.40
C ALA A 249 -3.76 6.46 -37.13
N LYS A 250 -2.61 7.07 -36.81
CA LYS A 250 -1.92 6.85 -35.53
C LYS A 250 -2.70 7.43 -34.35
N ILE A 251 -3.33 8.59 -34.52
CA ILE A 251 -4.19 9.21 -33.50
C ILE A 251 -5.52 8.46 -33.37
N GLY A 252 -6.07 7.96 -34.48
CA GLY A 252 -7.35 7.28 -34.62
C GLY A 252 -7.31 5.79 -34.25
N VAL A 253 -6.20 5.10 -34.50
CA VAL A 253 -5.90 3.78 -33.94
C VAL A 253 -5.71 3.88 -32.43
N ASN A 254 -5.15 4.99 -31.92
CA ASN A 254 -5.17 5.31 -30.49
C ASN A 254 -6.55 5.79 -29.98
N ALA A 255 -7.46 6.23 -30.87
CA ALA A 255 -8.82 6.62 -30.51
C ALA A 255 -9.81 5.43 -30.47
N VAL A 256 -9.55 4.35 -31.23
CA VAL A 256 -10.41 3.13 -31.25
C VAL A 256 -9.80 1.98 -30.43
N LYS A 257 -8.49 2.00 -30.15
CA LYS A 257 -7.86 1.17 -29.11
C LYS A 257 -7.06 2.06 -28.17
N GLY A 258 -7.69 2.49 -27.08
CA GLY A 258 -6.96 3.10 -25.96
C GLY A 258 -7.42 4.48 -25.52
N ALA A 259 -8.68 4.86 -25.71
CA ALA A 259 -9.35 5.73 -24.73
C ALA A 259 -9.83 4.88 -23.53
N VAL A 260 -8.91 4.13 -22.91
CA VAL A 260 -8.99 4.00 -21.47
C VAL A 260 -8.56 5.37 -21.00
N ALA A 261 -9.48 6.16 -20.44
CA ALA A 261 -9.09 7.36 -19.73
C ALA A 261 -7.94 6.94 -18.81
N ALA A 262 -6.74 7.52 -19.03
CA ALA A 262 -5.69 7.41 -18.03
C ALA A 262 -6.38 7.82 -16.72
N PRO A 263 -6.32 6.99 -15.66
CA PRO A 263 -7.02 7.29 -14.43
C PRO A 263 -6.65 8.73 -14.07
N ASN A 264 -7.67 9.56 -13.79
CA ASN A 264 -7.45 10.82 -13.10
C ASN A 264 -6.88 10.45 -11.73
N VAL A 265 -5.58 10.23 -11.69
CA VAL A 265 -4.85 10.25 -10.44
C VAL A 265 -4.87 11.72 -10.09
N ALA A 266 -5.83 12.11 -9.25
CA ALA A 266 -5.79 13.35 -8.51
C ALA A 266 -4.48 13.34 -7.70
N ARG A 267 -3.40 13.81 -8.33
CA ARG A 267 -2.08 13.96 -7.73
C ARG A 267 -2.22 15.05 -6.67
N ARG A 268 -1.99 14.68 -5.42
CA ARG A 268 -1.99 15.61 -4.30
C ARG A 268 -0.97 16.74 -4.51
N PRO A 269 -1.22 17.92 -3.93
CA PRO A 269 -0.15 18.87 -3.68
C PRO A 269 0.91 18.19 -2.79
N LEU A 270 2.13 18.13 -3.29
CA LEU A 270 3.29 17.56 -2.61
C LEU A 270 3.47 18.19 -1.22
N GLY A 271 3.69 17.37 -0.19
CA GLY A 271 4.05 17.81 1.16
C GLY A 271 3.18 17.29 2.30
N PHE A 272 2.09 16.56 2.02
CA PHE A 272 1.35 15.91 3.09
C PHE A 272 1.75 14.43 3.24
N PRO A 273 2.31 14.02 4.39
CA PRO A 273 2.54 12.61 4.65
C PRO A 273 1.21 11.86 4.56
N GLN A 274 1.20 10.78 3.78
CA GLN A 274 0.16 9.77 3.90
C GLN A 274 0.39 9.16 5.28
N LYS A 275 -0.54 9.36 6.21
CA LYS A 275 -0.51 8.63 7.48
C LYS A 275 -0.40 7.16 7.10
N GLU A 276 0.66 6.46 7.52
CA GLU A 276 0.74 5.03 7.33
C GLU A 276 -0.53 4.41 7.91
N ILE A 277 -1.26 3.75 7.04
CA ILE A 277 -2.57 3.22 7.35
C ILE A 277 -2.35 1.77 7.74
N ALA A 278 -2.95 1.37 8.85
CA ALA A 278 -2.90 -0.02 9.31
C ALA A 278 -3.28 -0.94 8.14
N PRO A 279 -2.60 -2.07 7.92
CA PRO A 279 -2.82 -2.85 6.71
C PRO A 279 -4.25 -3.42 6.59
N LEU A 280 -4.93 -3.63 7.71
CA LEU A 280 -6.38 -3.92 7.75
C LEU A 280 -7.22 -2.81 7.09
N ASP A 281 -6.90 -1.55 7.38
CA ASP A 281 -7.64 -0.42 6.80
C ASP A 281 -7.49 -0.40 5.28
N LEU A 282 -6.40 -0.95 4.71
CA LEU A 282 -6.27 -1.10 3.25
C LEU A 282 -7.26 -2.15 2.70
N LEU A 283 -7.43 -3.28 3.38
CA LEU A 283 -8.42 -4.31 3.02
C LEU A 283 -9.85 -3.77 3.13
N VAL A 284 -10.14 -3.06 4.22
CA VAL A 284 -11.47 -2.47 4.43
C VAL A 284 -11.74 -1.40 3.38
N ARG A 285 -10.77 -0.53 3.09
CA ARG A 285 -10.91 0.46 2.02
C ARG A 285 -11.08 -0.19 0.65
N LYS A 286 -10.41 -1.31 0.35
CA LYS A 286 -10.68 -2.12 -0.86
C LYS A 286 -12.14 -2.56 -0.92
N ALA A 287 -12.68 -3.12 0.16
CA ALA A 287 -14.08 -3.51 0.23
C ALA A 287 -15.01 -2.31 0.03
N VAL A 288 -14.73 -1.17 0.66
CA VAL A 288 -15.52 0.07 0.53
C VAL A 288 -15.48 0.62 -0.90
N VAL A 289 -14.32 0.69 -1.53
CA VAL A 289 -14.17 1.15 -2.92
C VAL A 289 -14.96 0.26 -3.87
N ARG A 290 -14.81 -1.07 -3.74
CA ARG A 290 -15.55 -2.03 -4.56
C ARG A 290 -17.06 -1.94 -4.30
N GLY A 291 -17.45 -1.78 -3.05
CA GLY A 291 -18.84 -1.55 -2.66
C GLY A 291 -19.40 -0.31 -3.33
N ILE A 292 -18.82 0.87 -3.07
CA ILE A 292 -19.32 2.14 -3.60
C ILE A 292 -19.28 2.17 -5.14
N SER A 293 -18.28 1.56 -5.78
CA SER A 293 -18.22 1.45 -7.24
C SER A 293 -19.37 0.62 -7.79
N HIS A 294 -19.62 -0.55 -7.17
CA HIS A 294 -20.73 -1.41 -7.54
C HIS A 294 -22.10 -0.77 -7.24
N PHE A 295 -22.24 -0.06 -6.12
CA PHE A 295 -23.51 0.54 -5.67
C PHE A 295 -23.86 1.86 -6.34
N GLY A 296 -22.86 2.68 -6.67
CA GLY A 296 -23.05 3.97 -7.30
C GLY A 296 -23.14 3.91 -8.81
N GLU A 297 -22.98 2.72 -9.42
CA GLU A 297 -22.66 2.54 -10.84
C GLU A 297 -21.52 3.48 -11.28
N LYS A 298 -20.59 3.72 -10.36
CA LYS A 298 -19.45 4.62 -10.57
C LYS A 298 -18.23 3.77 -10.87
N ASP A 299 -17.47 4.22 -11.85
CA ASP A 299 -16.16 3.65 -12.11
C ASP A 299 -15.30 3.64 -10.82
N MET A 300 -14.57 2.54 -10.59
CA MET A 300 -13.73 2.38 -9.40
C MET A 300 -12.74 3.54 -9.25
N ASP A 301 -12.27 4.12 -10.35
CA ASP A 301 -11.36 5.25 -10.35
C ASP A 301 -12.02 6.51 -9.81
N LYS A 302 -13.28 6.75 -10.21
CA LYS A 302 -14.07 7.87 -9.67
C LYS A 302 -14.32 7.70 -8.18
N VAL A 303 -14.55 6.48 -7.71
CA VAL A 303 -14.76 6.21 -6.28
C VAL A 303 -13.48 6.39 -5.48
N LEU A 304 -12.35 5.90 -6.01
CA LEU A 304 -11.03 6.12 -5.41
C LEU A 304 -10.70 7.62 -5.34
N GLU A 305 -11.01 8.38 -6.39
CA GLU A 305 -10.81 9.83 -6.43
C GLU A 305 -11.76 10.56 -5.46
N GLU A 306 -13.04 10.18 -5.38
CA GLU A 306 -14.03 10.81 -4.50
C GLU A 306 -13.83 10.50 -3.01
N ARG A 307 -13.30 9.32 -2.67
CA ARG A 307 -13.25 8.82 -1.28
C ARG A 307 -11.84 8.70 -0.71
N TYR A 308 -10.86 8.38 -1.54
CA TYR A 308 -9.47 8.18 -1.14
C TYR A 308 -8.49 8.87 -2.10
N PRO A 309 -8.65 10.18 -2.36
CA PRO A 309 -7.85 10.90 -3.35
C PRO A 309 -6.35 10.80 -3.05
N GLY A 310 -5.58 10.32 -4.03
CA GLY A 310 -4.12 10.20 -3.93
C GLY A 310 -3.62 9.11 -2.98
N HIS A 311 -4.46 8.16 -2.55
CA HIS A 311 -4.06 7.05 -1.68
C HIS A 311 -3.62 5.82 -2.49
N GLU A 312 -2.37 5.82 -2.97
CA GLU A 312 -1.86 4.82 -3.92
C GLU A 312 -2.00 3.37 -3.44
N ALA A 313 -1.71 3.09 -2.16
CA ALA A 313 -1.86 1.75 -1.58
C ALA A 313 -3.31 1.25 -1.61
N THR A 314 -4.30 2.13 -1.38
CA THR A 314 -5.72 1.76 -1.47
C THR A 314 -6.13 1.55 -2.92
N ALA A 315 -5.64 2.39 -3.84
CA ALA A 315 -5.91 2.21 -5.26
C ALA A 315 -5.33 0.90 -5.79
N ALA A 316 -4.09 0.56 -5.42
CA ALA A 316 -3.42 -0.68 -5.81
C ALA A 316 -4.18 -1.91 -5.30
N ILE A 317 -4.51 -1.95 -4.01
CA ILE A 317 -5.20 -3.10 -3.39
C ILE A 317 -6.66 -3.19 -3.84
N ALA A 318 -7.37 -2.07 -4.02
CA ALA A 318 -8.74 -2.07 -4.52
C ALA A 318 -8.85 -2.62 -5.94
N LYS A 319 -7.95 -2.18 -6.83
CA LYS A 319 -7.88 -2.60 -8.24
C LYS A 319 -7.28 -3.98 -8.45
N ALA A 320 -6.44 -4.46 -7.52
CA ALA A 320 -5.93 -5.82 -7.57
C ALA A 320 -7.12 -6.80 -7.53
N ALA A 321 -7.36 -7.50 -8.64
CA ALA A 321 -8.26 -8.65 -8.67
C ALA A 321 -7.83 -9.62 -7.57
N ALA A 322 -8.78 -10.20 -6.84
CA ALA A 322 -8.49 -11.32 -5.94
C ALA A 322 -7.67 -12.36 -6.72
N PRO A 323 -6.59 -12.92 -6.16
CA PRO A 323 -5.69 -13.74 -6.96
C PRO A 323 -6.40 -15.03 -7.39
N LEU A 324 -6.77 -15.08 -8.68
CA LEU A 324 -6.32 -16.20 -9.48
C LEU A 324 -4.83 -15.95 -9.73
N GLY A 325 -3.98 -16.72 -9.07
CA GLY A 325 -2.53 -16.59 -9.07
C GLY A 325 -1.96 -16.45 -10.48
N THR A 326 -1.55 -15.23 -10.82
CA THR A 326 -0.68 -14.97 -11.98
C THR A 326 0.56 -14.28 -11.47
N THR A 327 1.72 -14.94 -11.60
CA THR A 327 3.06 -14.46 -11.24
C THR A 327 3.56 -13.31 -12.14
N THR A 328 2.66 -12.66 -12.87
CA THR A 328 2.91 -11.48 -13.71
C THR A 328 2.52 -10.17 -13.03
N GLY A 329 2.07 -10.23 -11.77
CA GLY A 329 1.79 -9.06 -10.94
C GLY A 329 3.07 -8.30 -10.55
N SER A 330 2.92 -6.98 -10.39
CA SER A 330 3.96 -6.11 -9.82
C SER A 330 4.33 -6.59 -8.41
N HIS A 331 5.61 -6.85 -8.15
CA HIS A 331 6.14 -7.24 -6.82
C HIS A 331 5.70 -6.32 -5.66
N PHE A 332 5.32 -5.08 -5.95
CA PHE A 332 4.75 -4.13 -4.98
C PHE A 332 3.33 -4.50 -4.53
N VAL A 333 2.52 -5.10 -5.40
CA VAL A 333 1.16 -5.54 -5.09
C VAL A 333 1.19 -6.79 -4.21
N ASP A 334 2.12 -7.71 -4.49
CA ASP A 334 2.30 -8.93 -3.68
C ASP A 334 2.77 -8.57 -2.25
N ASP A 335 3.74 -7.64 -2.12
CA ASP A 335 4.22 -7.13 -0.83
C ASP A 335 3.12 -6.37 -0.04
N LEU A 336 2.30 -5.58 -0.73
CA LEU A 336 1.14 -4.92 -0.13
C LEU A 336 0.04 -5.89 0.31
N GLN A 337 -0.17 -6.99 -0.42
CA GLN A 337 -1.13 -8.04 -0.05
C GLN A 337 -0.64 -8.79 1.19
N GLN A 338 0.65 -9.13 1.25
CA GLN A 338 1.28 -9.74 2.43
C GLN A 338 1.22 -8.79 3.64
N THR A 339 1.46 -7.49 3.44
CA THR A 339 1.32 -6.48 4.51
C THR A 339 -0.13 -6.37 4.98
N SER A 340 -1.09 -6.31 4.06
CA SER A 340 -2.53 -6.30 4.34
C SER A 340 -2.98 -7.51 5.16
N TYR A 341 -2.37 -8.67 4.88
CA TYR A 341 -2.61 -9.89 5.62
C TYR A 341 -2.15 -9.81 7.07
N GLN A 342 -0.93 -9.32 7.29
CA GLN A 342 -0.41 -9.12 8.63
C GLN A 342 -1.35 -8.21 9.44
N GLY A 343 -1.83 -7.11 8.85
CA GLY A 343 -2.80 -6.25 9.52
C GLY A 343 -4.15 -6.92 9.84
N PHE A 344 -4.58 -7.94 9.08
CA PHE A 344 -5.77 -8.72 9.42
C PHE A 344 -5.53 -9.67 10.60
N ILE A 345 -4.37 -10.34 10.62
CA ILE A 345 -3.97 -11.19 11.75
C ILE A 345 -3.77 -10.34 13.02
N ASP A 346 -3.16 -9.18 12.91
CA ASP A 346 -3.02 -8.22 14.01
C ASP A 346 -4.38 -7.71 14.51
N ALA A 347 -5.38 -7.61 13.63
CA ALA A 347 -6.74 -7.23 14.02
C ALA A 347 -7.51 -8.33 14.74
N LEU A 348 -7.14 -9.60 14.50
CA LEU A 348 -7.62 -10.74 15.27
C LEU A 348 -6.89 -10.88 16.61
N ASP A 349 -5.76 -10.21 16.79
CA ASP A 349 -5.01 -10.24 18.05
C ASP A 349 -5.85 -9.70 19.21
N GLY A 350 -5.79 -10.39 20.34
CA GLY A 350 -6.66 -10.14 21.50
C GLY A 350 -8.17 -10.42 21.28
N LYS A 351 -8.58 -10.95 20.13
CA LYS A 351 -9.95 -11.44 19.86
C LYS A 351 -10.01 -12.94 19.61
N SER A 352 -9.00 -13.49 18.97
CA SER A 352 -8.82 -14.91 18.70
C SER A 352 -7.51 -15.38 19.32
N ILE A 353 -7.45 -16.64 19.74
CA ILE A 353 -6.20 -17.27 20.18
C ILE A 353 -5.32 -17.70 19.01
N PHE A 354 -5.89 -17.80 17.80
CA PHE A 354 -5.21 -18.32 16.62
C PHE A 354 -3.93 -17.53 16.24
N PRO A 355 -3.92 -16.18 16.21
CA PRO A 355 -2.70 -15.40 15.98
C PRO A 355 -1.61 -15.68 17.03
N GLY A 356 -2.00 -15.75 18.30
CA GLY A 356 -1.08 -16.00 19.42
C GLY A 356 -0.43 -17.38 19.36
N LEU A 357 -1.21 -18.40 18.98
CA LEU A 357 -0.73 -19.77 18.77
C LEU A 357 0.17 -19.88 17.55
N ARG A 358 -0.20 -19.24 16.44
CA ARG A 358 0.60 -19.20 15.21
C ARG A 358 1.96 -18.53 15.45
N ALA A 359 2.01 -17.42 16.18
CA ALA A 359 3.24 -16.71 16.47
C ALA A 359 4.23 -17.55 17.31
N ARG A 360 3.72 -18.48 18.12
CA ARG A 360 4.50 -19.39 18.97
C ARG A 360 4.76 -20.76 18.33
N GLY A 361 4.17 -21.03 17.16
CA GLY A 361 4.25 -22.31 16.47
C GLY A 361 4.85 -22.21 15.08
N MET A 362 4.66 -23.26 14.28
CA MET A 362 5.14 -23.30 12.90
C MET A 362 4.15 -22.58 11.99
N GLY A 363 4.43 -21.31 11.78
CA GLY A 363 3.70 -20.46 10.86
C GLY A 363 4.10 -20.66 9.40
N MET A 364 3.20 -21.18 8.58
CA MET A 364 3.42 -21.47 7.16
C MET A 364 2.46 -20.70 6.26
N ASN A 365 2.78 -20.65 4.97
CA ASN A 365 1.89 -20.18 3.91
C ASN A 365 1.63 -21.33 2.93
N PHE A 366 0.46 -21.35 2.30
CA PHE A 366 0.20 -22.29 1.21
C PHE A 366 1.03 -21.93 -0.03
N ASP A 367 1.42 -22.94 -0.80
CA ASP A 367 1.96 -22.74 -2.14
C ASP A 367 0.84 -22.36 -3.13
N GLN A 368 1.20 -22.14 -4.40
CA GLN A 368 0.23 -21.82 -5.47
C GLN A 368 -0.83 -22.92 -5.70
N ALA A 369 -0.54 -24.16 -5.31
CA ALA A 369 -1.46 -25.28 -5.40
C ALA A 369 -2.34 -25.43 -4.15
N GLY A 370 -2.23 -24.51 -3.18
CA GLY A 370 -2.99 -24.56 -1.93
C GLY A 370 -2.44 -25.59 -0.94
N THR A 371 -1.18 -26.00 -1.07
CA THR A 371 -0.55 -27.02 -0.22
C THR A 371 0.58 -26.43 0.62
N ALA A 372 0.62 -26.80 1.89
CA ALA A 372 1.71 -26.49 2.82
C ALA A 372 2.46 -27.79 3.19
N TYR A 373 3.79 -27.73 3.14
CA TYR A 373 4.67 -28.86 3.40
C TYR A 373 5.30 -28.76 4.78
N ILE A 374 4.77 -29.51 5.73
CA ILE A 374 5.27 -29.53 7.10
C ILE A 374 6.57 -30.36 7.14
N PRO A 375 7.72 -29.77 7.46
CA PRO A 375 8.96 -30.52 7.63
C PRO A 375 8.88 -31.33 8.92
N GLY A 376 9.16 -32.63 8.84
CA GLY A 376 9.22 -33.52 9.98
C GLY A 376 10.46 -34.40 9.94
N VAL A 377 10.82 -34.95 11.10
CA VAL A 377 11.86 -35.97 11.23
C VAL A 377 11.15 -37.28 11.59
N SER A 378 11.22 -38.29 10.72
CA SER A 378 10.53 -39.56 10.94
C SER A 378 11.35 -40.56 11.73
N ALA A 379 12.68 -40.47 11.66
CA ALA A 379 13.57 -41.36 12.40
C ALA A 379 15.01 -40.82 12.41
N GLY A 380 15.70 -41.13 13.51
CA GLY A 380 17.12 -40.84 13.70
C GLY A 380 17.40 -39.50 14.34
N GLY A 381 18.58 -39.41 14.95
CA GLY A 381 19.12 -38.20 15.57
C GLY A 381 20.64 -38.20 15.41
N ALA A 382 21.27 -37.05 15.67
CA ALA A 382 22.73 -36.95 15.63
C ALA A 382 23.41 -37.96 16.58
N ASN A 383 22.70 -38.43 17.63
CA ASN A 383 23.06 -39.52 18.53
C ASN A 383 24.55 -39.55 18.87
N GLY A 384 25.04 -38.41 19.37
CA GLY A 384 26.41 -38.28 19.85
C GLY A 384 26.67 -39.22 21.02
N SER A 385 27.87 -39.77 21.09
CA SER A 385 28.33 -40.62 22.19
C SER A 385 29.75 -40.23 22.55
N PHE A 386 30.12 -40.37 23.83
CA PHE A 386 31.52 -40.24 24.24
C PHE A 386 32.35 -41.30 23.51
N PHE A 387 33.47 -40.88 22.93
CA PHE A 387 34.45 -41.77 22.30
C PHE A 387 35.82 -41.52 22.91
N ALA A 388 36.61 -42.59 23.05
CA ALA A 388 37.97 -42.48 23.55
C ALA A 388 38.88 -41.78 22.52
N GLU A 389 39.96 -41.17 23.00
CA GLU A 389 40.98 -40.56 22.15
C GLU A 389 41.51 -41.57 21.11
N GLY A 390 41.50 -41.19 19.84
CA GLY A 390 41.88 -42.06 18.71
C GLY A 390 40.81 -43.06 18.23
N SER A 391 39.62 -43.10 18.85
CA SER A 391 38.53 -43.99 18.42
C SER A 391 37.57 -43.32 17.43
N PRO A 392 36.99 -44.06 16.48
CA PRO A 392 35.99 -43.53 15.57
C PRO A 392 34.74 -43.04 16.30
N MET A 393 34.25 -41.85 15.93
CA MET A 393 33.01 -41.27 16.44
C MET A 393 31.79 -41.85 15.68
N ARG A 394 30.68 -42.09 16.38
CA ARG A 394 29.42 -42.45 15.74
C ARG A 394 28.87 -41.28 14.93
N VAL A 395 28.38 -41.55 13.72
CA VAL A 395 27.66 -40.57 12.89
C VAL A 395 26.18 -40.90 12.95
N GLY A 396 25.37 -39.99 13.50
CA GLY A 396 23.92 -40.08 13.42
C GLY A 396 23.40 -39.73 12.03
N ARG A 397 22.36 -40.44 11.57
CA ARG A 397 21.63 -40.12 10.33
C ARG A 397 20.26 -39.60 10.70
N ILE A 398 19.87 -38.46 10.13
CA ILE A 398 18.52 -37.90 10.25
C ILE A 398 17.75 -38.29 8.99
N THR A 399 16.55 -38.85 9.16
CA THR A 399 15.61 -39.12 8.05
C THR A 399 14.46 -38.14 8.15
N THR A 400 14.28 -37.30 7.13
CA THR A 400 13.20 -36.30 7.07
C THR A 400 11.98 -36.88 6.36
N THR A 401 10.79 -36.53 6.84
CA THR A 401 9.51 -36.78 6.15
C THR A 401 8.72 -35.49 6.05
N SER A 402 8.05 -35.26 4.92
CA SER A 402 7.13 -34.15 4.77
C SER A 402 5.70 -34.65 4.93
N THR A 403 4.96 -34.07 5.87
CA THR A 403 3.50 -34.22 5.92
C THR A 403 2.88 -33.01 5.22
N THR A 404 1.88 -33.23 4.36
CA THR A 404 1.21 -32.12 3.66
C THR A 404 -0.10 -31.72 4.35
N MET A 405 -0.47 -30.47 4.14
CA MET A 405 -1.74 -29.89 4.54
C MET A 405 -2.30 -29.05 3.41
N THR A 406 -3.54 -29.30 2.99
CA THR A 406 -4.21 -28.57 1.90
C THR A 406 -5.07 -27.44 2.46
N ASN A 407 -5.30 -26.37 1.72
CA ASN A 407 -6.15 -25.27 2.14
C ASN A 407 -7.59 -25.71 2.48
N ARG A 408 -8.18 -25.03 3.46
CA ARG A 408 -9.62 -25.08 3.78
C ARG A 408 -10.17 -23.67 3.76
N LYS A 409 -11.37 -23.52 3.21
CA LYS A 409 -11.99 -22.19 3.02
C LYS A 409 -12.89 -21.88 4.19
N MET A 410 -12.61 -20.78 4.89
CA MET A 410 -13.52 -20.18 5.85
C MET A 410 -14.13 -18.93 5.22
N GLY A 411 -15.41 -18.67 5.48
CA GLY A 411 -16.02 -17.42 5.07
C GLY A 411 -17.08 -16.91 6.03
N VAL A 412 -17.24 -15.60 6.06
CA VAL A 412 -18.25 -14.89 6.85
C VAL A 412 -19.03 -13.98 5.92
N ILE A 413 -20.36 -14.00 6.03
CA ILE A 413 -21.24 -13.11 5.27
C ILE A 413 -22.06 -12.25 6.23
N ILE A 414 -22.00 -10.94 6.04
CA ILE A 414 -22.79 -9.97 6.83
C ILE A 414 -23.78 -9.27 5.91
N PRO A 415 -25.08 -9.57 6.02
CA PRO A 415 -26.13 -8.84 5.32
C PRO A 415 -26.53 -7.57 6.09
N PHE A 416 -26.81 -6.49 5.37
CA PHE A 416 -27.33 -5.22 5.89
C PHE A 416 -28.21 -4.51 4.86
N SER A 417 -29.03 -3.55 5.30
CA SER A 417 -29.93 -2.83 4.40
C SER A 417 -29.20 -1.76 3.59
N ARG A 418 -29.69 -1.50 2.36
CA ARG A 418 -29.11 -0.50 1.47
C ARG A 418 -29.28 0.92 1.97
N GLU A 419 -30.38 1.19 2.65
CA GLU A 419 -30.63 2.47 3.30
C GLU A 419 -29.65 2.75 4.45
N ALA A 420 -29.28 1.73 5.23
CA ALA A 420 -28.24 1.87 6.25
C ALA A 420 -26.88 2.19 5.63
N ALA A 421 -26.55 1.58 4.49
CA ALA A 421 -25.32 1.85 3.75
C ALA A 421 -25.25 3.29 3.21
N LYS A 422 -26.36 3.81 2.68
CA LYS A 422 -26.42 5.18 2.12
C LYS A 422 -26.36 6.26 3.19
N ARG A 423 -27.01 6.06 4.34
CA ARG A 423 -27.20 7.11 5.36
C ARG A 423 -26.11 7.13 6.45
N SER A 424 -25.37 6.03 6.62
CA SER A 424 -24.50 5.84 7.79
C SER A 424 -23.03 5.51 7.47
N THR A 425 -22.52 5.91 6.31
CA THR A 425 -21.06 5.92 6.07
C THR A 425 -20.45 7.14 6.76
N PRO A 426 -19.43 7.02 7.65
CA PRO A 426 -18.52 5.89 7.86
C PRO A 426 -18.83 4.92 9.04
N ASN A 427 -19.85 5.20 9.87
CA ASN A 427 -20.13 4.40 11.09
C ASN A 427 -20.50 2.93 10.79
N LEU A 428 -21.19 2.67 9.67
CA LEU A 428 -21.54 1.31 9.26
C LEU A 428 -20.29 0.49 8.89
N GLU A 429 -19.26 1.12 8.34
CA GLU A 429 -18.01 0.46 7.97
C GLU A 429 -17.29 -0.08 9.22
N GLN A 430 -17.19 0.73 10.27
CA GLN A 430 -16.60 0.30 11.54
C GLN A 430 -17.40 -0.84 12.19
N LEU A 431 -18.73 -0.80 12.08
CA LEU A 431 -19.60 -1.84 12.61
C LEU A 431 -19.40 -3.17 11.85
N VAL A 432 -19.45 -3.13 10.52
CA VAL A 432 -19.23 -4.31 9.66
C VAL A 432 -17.84 -4.89 9.93
N ARG A 433 -16.81 -4.04 10.00
CA ARG A 433 -15.44 -4.45 10.32
C ARG A 433 -15.36 -5.19 11.65
N ARG A 434 -15.85 -4.57 12.74
CA ARG A 434 -15.83 -5.18 14.08
C ARG A 434 -16.55 -6.53 14.08
N ARG A 435 -17.64 -6.63 13.33
CA ARG A 435 -18.42 -7.86 13.25
C ARG A 435 -17.71 -8.95 12.45
N ILE A 436 -17.08 -8.64 11.30
CA ILE A 436 -16.28 -9.62 10.55
C ILE A 436 -15.17 -10.19 11.43
N ILE A 437 -14.44 -9.34 12.15
CA ILE A 437 -13.35 -9.77 13.04
C ILE A 437 -13.90 -10.65 14.16
N ALA A 438 -14.97 -10.23 14.83
CA ALA A 438 -15.56 -10.99 15.92
C ALA A 438 -16.13 -12.36 15.47
N ASP A 439 -16.82 -12.41 14.34
CA ASP A 439 -17.36 -13.66 13.80
C ASP A 439 -16.25 -14.59 13.32
N THR A 440 -15.20 -14.04 12.69
CA THR A 440 -14.04 -14.83 12.28
C THR A 440 -13.33 -15.43 13.50
N ALA A 441 -13.12 -14.63 14.55
CA ALA A 441 -12.52 -15.10 15.79
C ALA A 441 -13.37 -16.21 16.45
N ALA A 442 -14.69 -16.04 16.48
CA ALA A 442 -15.61 -17.02 17.03
C ALA A 442 -15.54 -18.37 16.30
N ILE A 443 -15.54 -18.34 14.97
CA ILE A 443 -15.49 -19.55 14.14
C ILE A 443 -14.10 -20.19 14.26
N LEU A 444 -13.01 -19.43 14.14
CA LEU A 444 -11.64 -19.95 14.26
C LEU A 444 -11.42 -20.65 15.61
N ASP A 445 -11.68 -19.97 16.72
CA ASP A 445 -11.41 -20.51 18.05
C ASP A 445 -12.28 -21.72 18.35
N SER A 446 -13.57 -21.68 17.99
CA SER A 446 -14.49 -22.79 18.24
C SER A 446 -14.10 -24.05 17.45
N HIS A 447 -13.77 -23.90 16.16
CA HIS A 447 -13.35 -25.04 15.34
C HIS A 447 -11.94 -25.54 15.68
N LEU A 448 -11.05 -24.65 16.12
CA LEU A 448 -9.72 -25.03 16.57
C LEU A 448 -9.79 -25.85 17.86
N LEU A 449 -10.67 -25.51 18.79
CA LEU A 449 -10.79 -26.15 20.11
C LEU A 449 -11.82 -27.28 20.18
N ASP A 450 -12.48 -27.63 19.08
CA ASP A 450 -13.44 -28.75 19.09
C ASP A 450 -12.75 -30.12 18.97
N ALA A 451 -13.56 -31.18 19.13
CA ALA A 451 -13.14 -32.57 19.00
C ALA A 451 -13.65 -33.20 17.69
N VAL A 452 -13.93 -32.39 16.66
CA VAL A 452 -14.52 -32.86 15.41
C VAL A 452 -13.43 -33.29 14.43
N ALA A 453 -13.65 -34.42 13.76
CA ALA A 453 -12.75 -34.93 12.73
C ALA A 453 -12.61 -33.94 11.58
N GLY A 454 -11.40 -33.85 11.01
CA GLY A 454 -11.17 -33.10 9.79
C GLY A 454 -11.68 -33.87 8.57
N ASP A 455 -12.14 -33.14 7.56
CA ASP A 455 -12.63 -33.68 6.30
C ASP A 455 -12.16 -32.81 5.12
N SER A 456 -12.83 -32.90 3.96
CA SER A 456 -12.52 -32.07 2.79
C SER A 456 -12.94 -30.60 2.94
N VAL A 457 -13.77 -30.27 3.93
CA VAL A 457 -14.38 -28.95 4.14
C VAL A 457 -13.69 -28.20 5.27
N ARG A 458 -13.35 -28.89 6.37
CA ARG A 458 -12.78 -28.29 7.58
C ARG A 458 -11.52 -29.00 8.08
N PRO A 459 -10.64 -28.29 8.81
CA PRO A 459 -9.58 -28.93 9.61
C PRO A 459 -10.16 -29.76 10.75
N ALA A 460 -9.35 -30.70 11.25
CA ALA A 460 -9.62 -31.39 12.50
C ALA A 460 -9.43 -30.42 13.68
N GLY A 461 -10.33 -30.44 14.65
CA GLY A 461 -10.12 -29.71 15.91
C GLY A 461 -8.94 -30.30 16.70
N LEU A 462 -8.31 -29.49 17.54
CA LEU A 462 -7.14 -29.92 18.32
C LEU A 462 -7.48 -31.02 19.34
N LEU A 463 -8.74 -31.10 19.77
CA LEU A 463 -9.20 -32.14 20.71
C LEU A 463 -9.64 -33.42 20.00
N TYR A 464 -9.61 -33.45 18.66
CA TYR A 464 -10.02 -34.64 17.90
C TYR A 464 -9.10 -35.82 18.21
N GLY A 465 -9.68 -36.94 18.62
CA GLY A 465 -8.94 -38.14 19.00
C GLY A 465 -8.19 -38.04 20.34
N VAL A 466 -8.36 -36.94 21.10
CA VAL A 466 -7.74 -36.74 22.41
C VAL A 466 -8.78 -36.91 23.50
N ALA A 467 -8.63 -37.93 24.34
CA ALA A 467 -9.47 -38.10 25.52
C ALA A 467 -9.09 -37.10 26.62
N ALA A 468 -10.08 -36.72 27.44
CA ALA A 468 -9.81 -35.90 28.63
C ALA A 468 -8.80 -36.61 29.54
N THR A 469 -7.78 -35.88 29.96
CA THR A 469 -6.71 -36.40 30.83
C THR A 469 -7.25 -36.70 32.23
N ALA A 470 -8.15 -35.85 32.73
CA ALA A 470 -8.86 -36.01 33.98
C ALA A 470 -10.11 -35.12 34.01
N SER A 471 -10.93 -35.31 35.04
CA SER A 471 -11.89 -34.29 35.49
C SER A 471 -11.18 -33.27 36.37
N GLY A 472 -11.64 -32.02 36.33
CA GLY A 472 -11.11 -30.95 37.14
C GLY A 472 -11.23 -31.23 38.64
N TYR A 473 -10.23 -30.78 39.39
CA TYR A 473 -10.23 -30.93 40.84
C TYR A 473 -11.29 -30.01 41.47
N GLY A 474 -12.00 -30.56 42.46
CA GLY A 474 -13.00 -29.84 43.23
C GLY A 474 -12.37 -28.95 44.31
N GLY A 475 -13.06 -27.89 44.71
CA GLY A 475 -12.68 -27.02 45.83
C GLY A 475 -12.71 -25.54 45.50
N GLY A 476 -12.49 -25.17 44.22
CA GLY A 476 -12.44 -23.77 43.79
C GLY A 476 -11.29 -22.97 44.44
N ASP A 477 -10.23 -23.64 44.86
CA ASP A 477 -9.09 -23.09 45.60
C ASP A 477 -7.75 -23.32 44.89
N TYR A 478 -6.67 -22.80 45.47
CA TYR A 478 -5.33 -22.90 44.90
C TYR A 478 -4.84 -24.35 44.79
N GLU A 479 -5.36 -25.26 45.62
CA GLU A 479 -5.01 -26.67 45.59
C GLU A 479 -5.63 -27.35 44.37
N ALA A 480 -6.87 -27.02 44.03
CA ALA A 480 -7.51 -27.47 42.79
C ALA A 480 -6.68 -27.06 41.56
N VAL A 481 -6.25 -25.80 41.48
CA VAL A 481 -5.40 -25.30 40.38
C VAL A 481 -4.09 -26.08 40.28
N ILE A 482 -3.39 -26.26 41.40
CA ILE A 482 -2.10 -26.99 41.41
C ILE A 482 -2.28 -28.40 40.87
N ASN A 483 -3.34 -29.09 41.28
CA ASN A 483 -3.59 -30.47 40.86
C ASN A 483 -4.06 -30.57 39.39
N ASP A 484 -4.88 -29.63 38.94
CA ASP A 484 -5.29 -29.51 37.54
C ASP A 484 -4.06 -29.29 36.63
N PHE A 485 -3.20 -28.32 36.93
CA PHE A 485 -2.01 -28.04 36.12
C PHE A 485 -0.99 -29.19 36.16
N LYS A 486 -0.79 -29.86 37.31
CA LYS A 486 0.06 -31.06 37.37
C LYS A 486 -0.44 -32.16 36.45
N THR A 487 -1.75 -32.40 36.46
CA THR A 487 -2.37 -33.43 35.64
C THR A 487 -2.35 -33.07 34.16
N LEU A 488 -2.61 -31.81 33.83
CA LEU A 488 -2.62 -31.27 32.47
C LEU A 488 -1.23 -31.34 31.83
N LEU A 489 -0.16 -31.09 32.59
CA LEU A 489 1.22 -31.05 32.10
C LEU A 489 1.93 -32.42 32.14
N ALA A 490 1.41 -33.39 32.90
CA ALA A 490 2.05 -34.71 33.05
C ALA A 490 2.30 -35.45 31.71
N PRO A 491 1.37 -35.46 30.73
CA PRO A 491 1.60 -36.13 29.45
C PRO A 491 2.79 -35.54 28.67
N PHE A 492 2.96 -34.22 28.71
CA PHE A 492 4.08 -33.53 28.05
C PHE A 492 5.42 -33.87 28.69
N ILE A 493 5.46 -33.92 30.03
CA ILE A 493 6.67 -34.30 30.78
C ILE A 493 7.05 -35.75 30.47
N ALA A 494 6.08 -36.67 30.45
CA ALA A 494 6.31 -38.07 30.10
C ALA A 494 6.82 -38.24 28.66
N ALA A 495 6.46 -37.31 27.75
CA ALA A 495 6.90 -37.30 26.36
C ALA A 495 8.22 -36.54 26.10
N ASN A 496 8.90 -36.06 27.15
CA ASN A 496 10.08 -35.17 27.10
C ASN A 496 9.83 -33.91 26.26
N ALA A 497 8.66 -33.29 26.43
CA ALA A 497 8.16 -32.15 25.66
C ALA A 497 7.58 -31.07 26.58
N ALA A 498 8.26 -30.81 27.71
CA ALA A 498 7.80 -29.92 28.79
C ALA A 498 8.08 -28.42 28.54
N ASP A 499 8.38 -28.05 27.30
CA ASP A 499 8.71 -26.72 26.80
C ASP A 499 7.64 -26.22 25.82
N GLY A 500 7.56 -24.90 25.63
CA GLY A 500 6.66 -24.30 24.63
C GLY A 500 5.17 -24.59 24.84
N ILE A 501 4.74 -24.88 26.07
CA ILE A 501 3.34 -25.23 26.36
C ILE A 501 2.51 -23.96 26.51
N THR A 502 1.42 -23.90 25.76
CA THR A 502 0.37 -22.88 25.92
C THR A 502 -0.88 -23.52 26.50
N VAL A 503 -1.39 -22.96 27.59
CA VAL A 503 -2.64 -23.34 28.22
C VAL A 503 -3.72 -22.34 27.84
N ILE A 504 -4.78 -22.86 27.24
CA ILE A 504 -5.94 -22.12 26.76
C ILE A 504 -7.10 -22.38 27.72
N MET A 505 -7.75 -21.32 28.16
CA MET A 505 -8.89 -21.40 29.07
C MET A 505 -9.94 -20.33 28.76
N ASN A 506 -11.14 -20.47 29.35
CA ASN A 506 -12.13 -19.40 29.28
C ASN A 506 -11.73 -18.25 30.24
N PRO A 507 -12.03 -16.98 29.91
CA PRO A 507 -11.75 -15.84 30.78
C PRO A 507 -12.33 -15.96 32.20
N THR A 508 -13.37 -16.79 32.40
CA THR A 508 -13.89 -17.10 33.74
C THR A 508 -12.83 -17.78 34.61
N GLN A 509 -12.13 -18.80 34.08
CA GLN A 509 -11.03 -19.48 34.77
C GLN A 509 -9.84 -18.54 35.00
N GLY A 510 -9.50 -17.71 33.99
CA GLY A 510 -8.42 -16.72 34.10
C GLY A 510 -8.69 -15.70 35.20
N LEU A 511 -9.90 -15.13 35.23
CA LEU A 511 -10.33 -14.22 36.29
C LEU A 511 -10.32 -14.89 37.67
N SER A 512 -10.75 -16.15 37.76
CA SER A 512 -10.69 -16.89 39.02
C SER A 512 -9.26 -17.08 39.50
N LEU A 513 -8.28 -17.35 38.62
CA LEU A 513 -6.86 -17.40 38.99
C LEU A 513 -6.36 -16.06 39.55
N ASP A 514 -6.69 -14.96 38.88
CA ASP A 514 -6.27 -13.61 39.26
C ASP A 514 -6.86 -13.17 40.61
N LEU A 515 -8.09 -13.59 40.92
CA LEU A 515 -8.76 -13.27 42.17
C LEU A 515 -8.52 -14.30 43.27
N MET A 516 -7.80 -15.39 42.98
CA MET A 516 -7.58 -16.48 43.92
C MET A 516 -6.58 -16.08 45.02
N VAL A 517 -6.92 -16.45 46.24
CA VAL A 517 -6.04 -16.31 47.40
C VAL A 517 -5.06 -17.49 47.42
N GLY A 518 -3.77 -17.17 47.51
CA GLY A 518 -2.71 -18.17 47.53
C GLY A 518 -2.61 -18.95 48.84
N PRO A 519 -1.64 -19.88 48.94
CA PRO A 519 -1.40 -20.69 50.14
C PRO A 519 -1.08 -19.85 51.40
N ASP A 520 -0.60 -18.62 51.21
CA ASP A 520 -0.26 -17.68 52.26
C ASP A 520 -1.47 -16.86 52.76
N GLY A 521 -2.66 -17.15 52.25
CA GLY A 521 -3.90 -16.46 52.61
C GLY A 521 -3.99 -15.04 52.06
N LYS A 522 -3.16 -14.67 51.08
CA LYS A 522 -3.15 -13.33 50.47
C LYS A 522 -3.45 -13.37 48.98
N LEU A 523 -4.04 -12.27 48.50
CA LEU A 523 -4.13 -11.97 47.08
C LEU A 523 -2.73 -11.52 46.60
N GLY A 524 -2.21 -12.11 45.53
CA GLY A 524 -0.87 -11.80 45.03
C GLY A 524 -0.35 -12.84 44.03
N ASP A 525 0.93 -12.75 43.69
CA ASP A 525 1.59 -13.61 42.68
C ASP A 525 1.88 -15.03 43.19
N TRP A 526 0.85 -15.74 43.64
CA TRP A 526 0.98 -17.13 44.07
C TRP A 526 1.15 -18.08 42.87
N PHE A 527 0.56 -17.72 41.73
CA PHE A 527 0.59 -18.52 40.50
C PHE A 527 1.85 -18.29 39.64
N GLY A 528 2.62 -17.21 39.85
CA GLY A 528 3.71 -16.79 38.96
C GLY A 528 4.77 -17.85 38.67
N LYS A 529 5.08 -18.75 39.61
CA LYS A 529 6.02 -19.86 39.37
C LYS A 529 5.46 -20.94 38.44
N ILE A 530 4.15 -21.17 38.47
CA ILE A 530 3.45 -22.08 37.56
C ILE A 530 3.29 -21.39 36.20
N GLY A 531 2.83 -20.12 36.22
CA GLY A 531 2.71 -19.28 35.03
C GLY A 531 4.02 -19.06 34.29
N ALA A 532 5.18 -19.07 34.95
CA ALA A 532 6.48 -18.98 34.28
C ALA A 532 6.83 -20.22 33.42
N ARG A 533 6.14 -21.35 33.61
CA ARG A 533 6.37 -22.59 32.85
C ARG A 533 5.49 -22.71 31.60
N VAL A 534 4.41 -21.94 31.51
CA VAL A 534 3.39 -22.07 30.47
C VAL A 534 2.95 -20.70 29.98
N SER A 535 2.65 -20.57 28.69
CA SER A 535 1.95 -19.38 28.21
C SER A 535 0.45 -19.53 28.49
N LEU A 536 -0.18 -18.54 29.13
CA LEU A 536 -1.64 -18.52 29.27
C LEU A 536 -2.27 -17.77 28.10
N MET A 537 -3.36 -18.31 27.57
CA MET A 537 -4.23 -17.65 26.60
C MET A 537 -5.68 -17.83 27.00
N GLU A 538 -6.46 -16.78 26.81
CA GLU A 538 -7.88 -16.80 27.14
C GLU A 538 -8.71 -16.63 25.88
N SER A 539 -9.79 -17.43 25.75
CA SER A 539 -10.78 -17.27 24.70
C SER A 539 -12.18 -17.40 25.26
N THR A 540 -13.07 -16.45 24.94
CA THR A 540 -14.50 -16.56 25.25
C THR A 540 -15.17 -17.72 24.52
N HIS A 541 -14.51 -18.28 23.50
CA HIS A 541 -14.98 -19.43 22.72
C HIS A 541 -14.42 -20.76 23.23
N ALA A 542 -13.48 -20.73 24.18
CA ALA A 542 -13.10 -21.93 24.92
C ALA A 542 -14.27 -22.35 25.83
N THR A 543 -14.55 -23.66 25.89
CA THR A 543 -15.57 -24.22 26.78
C THR A 543 -15.26 -23.83 28.22
N ALA A 544 -16.26 -23.29 28.93
CA ALA A 544 -16.10 -22.95 30.35
C ALA A 544 -15.75 -24.20 31.17
N ALA A 545 -14.98 -24.02 32.24
CA ALA A 545 -14.48 -25.11 33.09
C ALA A 545 -13.58 -26.12 32.38
N ARG A 546 -13.05 -25.77 31.19
CA ARG A 546 -12.10 -26.60 30.44
C ARG A 546 -10.76 -25.92 30.31
N LEU A 547 -9.70 -26.69 30.55
CA LEU A 547 -8.32 -26.29 30.28
C LEU A 547 -7.78 -27.13 29.12
N VAL A 548 -7.20 -26.47 28.12
CA VAL A 548 -6.56 -27.14 26.99
C VAL A 548 -5.09 -26.73 26.95
N ALA A 549 -4.18 -27.70 27.11
CA ALA A 549 -2.75 -27.49 26.93
C ALA A 549 -2.32 -28.00 25.56
N VAL A 550 -1.54 -27.19 24.85
CA VAL A 550 -0.97 -27.49 23.53
C VAL A 550 0.50 -27.10 23.53
N ARG A 551 1.38 -27.98 23.03
CA ARG A 551 2.76 -27.59 22.73
C ARG A 551 2.76 -26.84 21.40
N THR A 552 2.92 -25.51 21.45
CA THR A 552 2.75 -24.66 20.26
C THR A 552 3.84 -24.90 19.22
N GLU A 553 5.03 -25.32 19.63
CA GLU A 553 6.12 -25.65 18.71
C GLU A 553 5.79 -26.82 17.78
N ASP A 554 4.90 -27.73 18.19
CA ASP A 554 4.43 -28.84 17.35
C ASP A 554 3.14 -28.50 16.57
N LEU A 555 2.62 -27.29 16.72
CA LEU A 555 1.44 -26.83 15.99
C LEU A 555 1.88 -26.16 14.69
N ALA A 556 1.56 -26.80 13.57
CA ALA A 556 1.68 -26.19 12.25
C ALA A 556 0.37 -25.48 11.87
N THR A 557 0.48 -24.23 11.45
CA THR A 557 -0.62 -23.44 10.90
C THR A 557 -0.25 -22.98 9.51
N ALA A 558 -1.17 -23.08 8.55
CA ALA A 558 -0.96 -22.54 7.22
C ALA A 558 -2.13 -21.64 6.81
N LEU A 559 -1.76 -20.58 6.12
CA LEU A 559 -2.66 -19.54 5.68
C LEU A 559 -2.45 -19.28 4.20
N GLY A 560 -3.53 -18.92 3.50
CA GLY A 560 -3.44 -18.50 2.10
C GLY A 560 -3.15 -17.01 1.98
N ASP A 561 -3.37 -16.51 0.77
CA ASP A 561 -3.28 -15.09 0.46
C ASP A 561 -4.32 -14.28 1.26
N ALA A 562 -4.25 -12.94 1.14
CA ALA A 562 -5.09 -12.05 1.90
C ALA A 562 -6.60 -12.36 1.77
N PRO A 563 -7.42 -12.20 2.84
CA PRO A 563 -8.84 -12.50 2.77
C PRO A 563 -9.52 -11.77 1.62
N ASP A 564 -10.32 -12.51 0.86
CA ASP A 564 -11.08 -12.01 -0.25
C ASP A 564 -12.41 -11.43 0.21
N PHE A 565 -12.58 -10.14 -0.06
CA PHE A 565 -13.81 -9.41 0.23
C PHE A 565 -14.62 -9.18 -1.05
N GLU A 566 -15.87 -9.61 -1.01
CA GLU A 566 -16.86 -9.42 -2.07
C GLU A 566 -18.12 -8.80 -1.52
N ILE A 567 -18.81 -8.05 -2.38
CA ILE A 567 -20.05 -7.35 -2.02
C ILE A 567 -21.10 -7.68 -3.07
N SER A 568 -22.31 -8.03 -2.61
CA SER A 568 -23.40 -8.40 -3.52
C SER A 568 -24.74 -7.81 -3.07
N THR A 569 -25.53 -7.36 -4.05
CA THR A 569 -26.94 -6.96 -3.92
C THR A 569 -27.90 -7.97 -4.55
N GLN A 570 -27.37 -8.96 -5.26
CA GLN A 570 -28.14 -9.84 -6.13
C GLN A 570 -28.30 -11.26 -5.59
N ALA A 571 -27.95 -11.49 -4.31
CA ALA A 571 -27.96 -12.80 -3.72
C ALA A 571 -29.30 -13.18 -3.08
N THR A 572 -29.67 -14.45 -3.22
CA THR A 572 -30.55 -15.15 -2.29
C THR A 572 -29.66 -15.84 -1.26
N ILE A 573 -29.87 -15.57 0.03
CA ILE A 573 -29.03 -16.08 1.11
C ILE A 573 -29.87 -16.87 2.12
N HIS A 574 -29.33 -18.00 2.55
CA HIS A 574 -29.82 -18.74 3.71
C HIS A 574 -29.18 -18.14 4.97
N MET A 575 -30.01 -17.70 5.93
CA MET A 575 -29.57 -16.89 7.08
C MET A 575 -29.31 -17.72 8.34
N GLU A 576 -29.32 -19.06 8.25
CA GLU A 576 -28.93 -19.95 9.34
C GLU A 576 -27.40 -19.96 9.50
N ASP A 577 -26.93 -19.80 10.74
CA ASP A 577 -25.53 -19.58 11.08
C ASP A 577 -24.86 -20.79 11.75
N SER A 578 -25.63 -21.80 12.18
CA SER A 578 -25.13 -22.99 12.88
C SER A 578 -24.90 -24.20 11.96
N THR A 579 -25.89 -24.53 11.12
CA THR A 579 -25.83 -25.68 10.19
C THR A 579 -26.38 -25.30 8.81
N PRO A 580 -25.67 -24.44 8.05
CA PRO A 580 -26.22 -23.90 6.81
C PRO A 580 -26.42 -25.00 5.75
N LEU A 581 -27.68 -25.17 5.33
CA LEU A 581 -28.05 -26.03 4.21
C LEU A 581 -28.01 -25.28 2.87
N PRO A 582 -27.83 -26.00 1.74
CA PRO A 582 -28.10 -25.44 0.41
C PRO A 582 -29.52 -24.89 0.32
N ILE A 583 -29.74 -23.81 -0.46
CA ILE A 583 -31.05 -23.15 -0.61
C ILE A 583 -32.16 -24.17 -0.92
N SER A 584 -31.85 -25.15 -1.77
CA SER A 584 -32.68 -26.33 -1.98
C SER A 584 -31.80 -27.57 -1.98
N ALA A 585 -32.13 -28.56 -1.16
CA ALA A 585 -31.53 -29.88 -1.22
C ALA A 585 -32.49 -30.84 -1.93
N ALA A 586 -31.96 -31.58 -2.92
CA ALA A 586 -32.72 -32.63 -3.60
C ALA A 586 -32.99 -33.78 -2.63
N GLY A 587 -34.26 -34.18 -2.47
CA GLY A 587 -34.71 -35.21 -1.55
C GLY A 587 -36.18 -35.59 -1.81
N SER A 588 -36.74 -36.50 -1.00
CA SER A 588 -38.15 -36.89 -1.08
C SER A 588 -38.85 -36.72 0.28
N PRO A 589 -39.54 -35.59 0.52
CA PRO A 589 -39.69 -34.42 -0.36
C PRO A 589 -38.41 -33.56 -0.41
N ASN A 590 -38.26 -32.75 -1.46
CA ASN A 590 -37.20 -31.74 -1.51
C ASN A 590 -37.33 -30.81 -0.31
N THR A 591 -36.23 -30.54 0.36
CA THR A 591 -36.18 -29.62 1.50
C THR A 591 -35.61 -28.29 1.05
N VAL A 592 -36.33 -27.20 1.37
CA VAL A 592 -35.87 -25.82 1.14
C VAL A 592 -35.34 -25.30 2.47
N ALA A 593 -34.15 -24.72 2.44
CA ALA A 593 -33.54 -24.14 3.61
C ALA A 593 -34.37 -22.95 4.13
N ALA A 594 -34.41 -22.74 5.45
CA ALA A 594 -35.16 -21.66 6.07
C ALA A 594 -34.48 -21.16 7.34
N PRO A 595 -34.36 -19.82 7.55
CA PRO A 595 -34.97 -18.75 6.75
C PRO A 595 -34.10 -18.31 5.57
N VAL A 596 -34.69 -18.23 4.38
CA VAL A 596 -34.05 -17.68 3.17
C VAL A 596 -34.54 -16.27 2.90
N ARG A 597 -33.62 -15.37 2.53
CA ARG A 597 -33.91 -13.98 2.15
C ARG A 597 -33.31 -13.63 0.80
N SER A 598 -34.07 -12.90 -0.01
CA SER A 598 -33.58 -12.28 -1.24
C SER A 598 -33.18 -10.84 -0.97
N PHE A 599 -31.95 -10.47 -1.35
CA PHE A 599 -31.46 -9.10 -1.26
C PHE A 599 -32.23 -8.14 -2.18
N PHE A 600 -32.72 -8.63 -3.31
CA PHE A 600 -33.57 -7.83 -4.20
C PHE A 600 -34.92 -7.51 -3.58
N GLN A 601 -35.60 -8.49 -3.00
CA GLN A 601 -36.94 -8.30 -2.44
C GLN A 601 -36.93 -7.40 -1.19
N THR A 602 -35.80 -7.35 -0.48
CA THR A 602 -35.68 -6.67 0.82
C THR A 602 -34.80 -5.42 0.80
N ASP A 603 -34.43 -4.92 -0.39
CA ASP A 603 -33.52 -3.78 -0.55
C ASP A 603 -32.25 -3.91 0.31
N SER A 604 -31.71 -5.12 0.36
CA SER A 604 -30.57 -5.49 1.20
C SER A 604 -29.31 -5.73 0.36
N MET A 605 -28.18 -5.87 1.04
CA MET A 605 -26.87 -6.17 0.47
C MET A 605 -26.05 -6.98 1.48
N GLY A 606 -25.00 -7.65 1.01
CA GLY A 606 -24.10 -8.39 1.89
C GLY A 606 -22.63 -8.21 1.53
N VAL A 607 -21.79 -8.20 2.56
CA VAL A 607 -20.32 -8.30 2.43
C VAL A 607 -19.94 -9.74 2.77
N ARG A 608 -19.22 -10.41 1.87
CA ARG A 608 -18.64 -11.73 2.04
C ARG A 608 -17.14 -11.60 2.21
N MET A 609 -16.59 -12.18 3.26
CA MET A 609 -15.16 -12.41 3.45
C MET A 609 -14.88 -13.90 3.29
N VAL A 610 -13.83 -14.28 2.55
CA VAL A 610 -13.32 -15.66 2.50
C VAL A 610 -11.81 -15.66 2.72
N MET A 611 -11.33 -16.60 3.52
CA MET A 611 -9.90 -16.83 3.74
C MET A 611 -9.58 -18.32 3.69
N ASP A 612 -8.37 -18.62 3.23
CA ASP A 612 -7.83 -19.97 3.24
C ASP A 612 -7.00 -20.17 4.52
N THR A 613 -7.36 -21.20 5.30
CA THR A 613 -6.70 -21.54 6.57
C THR A 613 -6.67 -23.04 6.78
N ASN A 614 -5.64 -23.57 7.43
CA ASN A 614 -5.63 -24.92 7.97
C ASN A 614 -4.61 -25.03 9.12
N TRP A 615 -4.76 -26.01 9.99
CA TRP A 615 -3.84 -26.30 11.08
C TRP A 615 -3.73 -27.81 11.33
N LYS A 616 -2.58 -28.22 11.86
CA LYS A 616 -2.30 -29.62 12.16
C LYS A 616 -1.21 -29.74 13.21
N MET A 617 -1.36 -30.70 14.13
CA MET A 617 -0.28 -31.12 15.03
C MET A 617 0.71 -32.00 14.26
N VAL A 618 1.99 -31.68 14.38
CA VAL A 618 3.07 -32.43 13.71
C VAL A 618 3.41 -33.71 14.47
N ARG A 619 3.29 -33.67 15.79
CA ARG A 619 3.54 -34.79 16.69
C ARG A 619 2.28 -35.12 17.48
N ASP A 620 1.93 -36.41 17.51
CA ASP A 620 0.81 -36.92 18.28
C ASP A 620 1.07 -36.81 19.80
N GLY A 621 0.00 -36.67 20.58
CA GLY A 621 0.08 -36.58 22.05
C GLY A 621 0.57 -35.22 22.58
N MET A 622 0.71 -34.21 21.72
CA MET A 622 1.12 -32.85 22.08
C MET A 622 -0.07 -31.91 22.39
N VAL A 623 -1.23 -32.51 22.67
CA VAL A 623 -2.44 -31.83 23.13
C VAL A 623 -2.99 -32.62 24.31
N SER A 624 -3.36 -31.92 25.38
CA SER A 624 -3.93 -32.48 26.60
C SER A 624 -5.04 -31.57 27.09
N TRP A 625 -6.10 -32.10 27.69
CA TRP A 625 -7.17 -31.27 28.23
C TRP A 625 -7.86 -31.88 29.44
N ILE A 626 -8.38 -31.02 30.30
CA ILE A 626 -9.14 -31.37 31.51
C ILE A 626 -10.48 -30.66 31.45
N ASP A 627 -11.54 -31.32 31.90
CA ASP A 627 -12.92 -30.79 31.91
C ASP A 627 -13.49 -30.71 33.32
N GLY A 628 -14.34 -29.74 33.59
CA GLY A 628 -15.02 -29.60 34.88
C GLY A 628 -14.15 -29.00 35.99
N THR A 629 -13.25 -28.07 35.66
CA THR A 629 -12.53 -27.28 36.68
C THR A 629 -13.52 -26.47 37.52
N THR A 630 -13.28 -26.39 38.83
CA THR A 630 -14.20 -25.72 39.77
C THR A 630 -13.83 -24.28 40.11
N TRP A 631 -12.71 -23.82 39.56
CA TRP A 631 -12.25 -22.44 39.60
C TRP A 631 -12.49 -21.78 38.25
#